data_AF-A0A959VSG3-F1
#
_entry.id   AF-A0A959VSG3-F1
#
_cell.length_a   1.000
_cell.length_b   1.000
_cell.length_c   1.000
_cell.angle_alpha   90.00
_cell.angle_beta   90.00
_cell.angle_gamma   90.00
#
_symmetry.space_group_name_H-M   'P 1'
#
loop_
_entity.id
_entity.type
_entity.pdbx_description
1 polymer ?
#
loop_
_entity_poly.entity_id
_entity_poly.type
_entity_poly.pdbx_seq_one_letter_code
_entity_poly.pdbx_strand_id
1 'polypeptide(L)'
;VWSLEYPIGGLLQHGGLRFVLPVPLILFWVAAARFPRFRGWLRLAGWVVVGLSCVWALEAFMYVTGALAAMVLLQASLMPSGRVRWIARQAVYALIAWIATQVVFALATLIWAGSLPDWGLYITYLRDFLAGDVGDLTYDVPPWSPGLTVGFTYLVSALGLIVTVIRRPDWLRSRPVAALALAGLTGYGILLYSYFDNRSLAHVIPYISLPLVLSVAIWLWLVITDPEVPRRVTRAALAAVLGVTALSFATVMPAAAERAKTSLLVSAFPGGNPLRESFHRLWNPPELVAGADQGAQLLEEYMPDQDASPVLTTPDLDNNILSRAGRANSLAITDAKEQSWVEGPHIQPVKDAAAALGAGDLVLVDRAALQAFADLRRDPDADRARITKETGMADIQLIALREIANRYEVKVVARQGDVFVVRLTPDREIRVEDGAGGGSGNKNSSG
;
A
#
# COMPACT_ATOMS: atom_id res chain seq x y z
N VAL A 1 -4.93 -24.85 0.15
CA VAL A 1 -5.95 -23.90 -0.37
C VAL A 1 -5.88 -22.53 0.29
N TRP A 2 -5.57 -22.41 1.60
CA TRP A 2 -5.44 -21.11 2.30
C TRP A 2 -4.00 -20.60 2.47
N SER A 3 -3.03 -21.21 1.78
CA SER A 3 -1.58 -20.94 1.92
C SER A 3 -0.98 -20.38 0.63
N LEU A 4 -1.60 -19.35 0.06
CA LEU A 4 -0.91 -18.57 -0.98
C LEU A 4 0.09 -17.64 -0.29
N GLU A 5 1.37 -17.98 -0.47
CA GLU A 5 2.50 -17.16 -0.06
C GLU A 5 2.57 -15.93 -0.97
N TYR A 6 1.94 -14.84 -0.53
CA TYR A 6 2.34 -13.53 -1.01
C TYR A 6 3.51 -13.06 -0.14
N PRO A 7 4.72 -12.85 -0.72
CA PRO A 7 5.81 -12.26 0.01
C PRO A 7 5.36 -10.87 0.50
N ILE A 8 5.48 -10.63 1.80
CA ILE A 8 5.37 -9.27 2.35
C ILE A 8 6.52 -8.48 1.71
N GLY A 9 6.19 -7.49 0.87
CA GLY A 9 7.15 -6.74 0.05
C GLY A 9 7.09 -7.00 -1.46
N GLY A 10 6.30 -7.98 -1.94
CA GLY A 10 6.10 -8.20 -3.39
C GLY A 10 5.19 -7.15 -4.04
N LEU A 11 4.43 -6.42 -3.23
CA LEU A 11 3.72 -5.18 -3.57
C LEU A 11 3.86 -4.26 -2.36
N LEU A 12 4.12 -2.95 -2.55
CA LEU A 12 4.05 -1.91 -1.50
C LEU A 12 2.71 -1.95 -0.72
N GLN A 13 1.70 -2.57 -1.31
CA GLN A 13 0.35 -2.79 -0.79
C GLN A 13 0.27 -3.80 0.39
N HIS A 14 1.31 -4.61 0.64
CA HIS A 14 1.35 -5.63 1.69
C HIS A 14 2.34 -5.24 2.80
N GLY A 15 1.93 -4.37 3.71
CA GLY A 15 2.82 -3.89 4.78
C GLY A 15 2.11 -3.56 6.09
N GLY A 16 2.88 -3.64 7.19
CA GLY A 16 2.41 -3.25 8.52
C GLY A 16 1.93 -1.79 8.56
N LEU A 17 2.49 -0.90 7.74
CA LEU A 17 2.07 0.51 7.76
C LEU A 17 0.63 0.73 7.25
N ARG A 18 0.12 -0.14 6.37
CA ARG A 18 -1.29 -0.08 5.89
C ARG A 18 -2.28 -0.51 6.96
N PHE A 19 -1.97 -1.57 7.70
CA PHE A 19 -2.92 -2.22 8.61
C PHE A 19 -2.66 -1.94 10.09
N VAL A 20 -1.43 -1.60 10.50
CA VAL A 20 -1.04 -1.57 11.92
C VAL A 20 -1.21 -0.19 12.55
N LEU A 21 -1.38 0.90 11.79
CA LEU A 21 -1.54 2.27 12.35
C LEU A 21 -2.64 2.43 13.43
N PRO A 22 -3.76 1.68 13.44
CA PRO A 22 -4.71 1.71 14.55
C PRO A 22 -4.12 1.22 15.88
N VAL A 23 -3.14 0.31 15.86
CA VAL A 23 -2.51 -0.27 17.06
C VAL A 23 -1.77 0.79 17.90
N PRO A 24 -0.82 1.59 17.36
CA PRO A 24 -0.18 2.65 18.13
C PRO A 24 -1.20 3.69 18.63
N LEU A 25 -2.24 4.03 17.86
CA LEU A 25 -3.31 4.91 18.35
C LEU A 25 -3.96 4.32 19.63
N ILE A 26 -4.39 3.06 19.58
CA ILE A 26 -5.02 2.37 20.72
C ILE A 26 -4.05 2.33 21.91
N LEU A 27 -2.78 1.98 21.67
CA LEU A 27 -1.75 1.93 22.70
C LEU A 27 -1.54 3.29 23.36
N PHE A 28 -1.45 4.38 22.59
CA PHE A 28 -1.30 5.73 23.14
C PHE A 28 -2.52 6.17 23.95
N TRP A 29 -3.73 5.86 23.49
CA TRP A 29 -4.97 6.18 24.23
C TRP A 29 -5.06 5.40 25.55
N VAL A 30 -4.74 4.11 25.51
CA VAL A 30 -4.70 3.24 26.68
C VAL A 30 -3.61 3.68 27.66
N ALA A 31 -2.41 3.98 27.18
CA ALA A 31 -1.32 4.49 27.99
C ALA A 31 -1.69 5.83 28.64
N ALA A 32 -2.36 6.73 27.92
CA ALA A 32 -2.84 8.00 28.44
C ALA A 32 -3.89 7.85 29.55
N ALA A 33 -4.65 6.74 29.53
CA ALA A 33 -5.55 6.36 30.62
C ALA A 33 -4.80 5.76 31.81
N ARG A 34 -3.78 4.95 31.57
CA ARG A 34 -2.97 4.28 32.60
C ARG A 34 -1.99 5.21 33.33
N PHE A 35 -1.45 6.21 32.63
CA PHE A 35 -0.40 7.09 33.11
C PHE A 35 -0.81 8.58 33.03
N PRO A 36 -1.59 9.09 34.00
CA PRO A 36 -2.11 10.45 33.97
C PRO A 36 -1.03 11.54 33.82
N ARG A 37 0.16 11.33 34.39
CA ARG A 37 1.31 12.24 34.31
C ARG A 37 1.73 12.53 32.86
N PHE A 38 1.61 11.55 31.96
CA PHE A 38 2.03 11.67 30.55
C PHE A 38 0.84 11.80 29.59
N ARG A 39 -0.37 12.02 30.11
CA ARG A 39 -1.61 12.00 29.32
C ARG A 39 -1.57 12.96 28.13
N GLY A 40 -1.05 14.18 28.32
CA GLY A 40 -0.95 15.18 27.26
C GLY A 40 -0.08 14.71 26.10
N TRP A 41 1.15 14.28 26.39
CA TRP A 41 2.10 13.77 25.40
C TRP A 41 1.60 12.53 24.68
N LEU A 42 1.01 11.57 25.41
CA LEU A 42 0.47 10.34 24.82
C LEU A 42 -0.74 10.65 23.92
N ARG A 43 -1.62 11.57 24.32
CA ARG A 43 -2.72 12.01 23.44
C ARG A 43 -2.20 12.74 22.21
N LEU A 44 -1.19 13.59 22.35
CA LEU A 44 -0.55 14.23 21.20
C LEU A 44 0.02 13.19 20.23
N ALA A 45 0.74 12.18 20.74
CA ALA A 45 1.30 11.11 19.91
C ALA A 45 0.24 10.35 19.12
N GLY A 46 -0.90 9.98 19.73
CA GLY A 46 -1.96 9.34 18.94
C GLY A 46 -2.73 10.31 18.03
N TRP A 47 -2.77 11.62 18.30
CA TRP A 47 -3.25 12.60 17.31
C TRP A 47 -2.32 12.69 16.10
N VAL A 48 -1.00 12.56 16.29
CA VAL A 48 -0.05 12.43 15.17
C VAL A 48 -0.36 11.18 14.35
N VAL A 49 -0.67 10.04 14.98
CA VAL A 49 -1.10 8.82 14.27
C VAL A 49 -2.41 9.06 13.49
N VAL A 50 -3.38 9.76 14.07
CA VAL A 50 -4.63 10.15 13.39
C VAL A 50 -4.34 11.02 12.16
N GLY A 51 -3.46 12.01 12.30
CA GLY A 51 -3.00 12.85 11.21
C GLY A 51 -2.31 12.05 10.10
N LEU A 52 -1.31 11.23 10.44
CA LEU A 52 -0.57 10.41 9.48
C LEU A 52 -1.47 9.45 8.69
N SER A 53 -2.54 8.95 9.31
CA SER A 53 -3.45 8.02 8.64
C SER A 53 -4.09 8.59 7.37
N CYS A 54 -4.32 9.91 7.27
CA CYS A 54 -5.01 10.51 6.12
C CYS A 54 -4.13 10.78 4.91
N VAL A 55 -2.80 10.76 5.06
CA VAL A 55 -1.85 10.90 3.95
C VAL A 55 -1.27 9.54 3.52
N TRP A 56 -1.42 8.52 4.35
CA TRP A 56 -0.81 7.21 4.12
C TRP A 56 -1.59 6.35 3.12
N ALA A 57 -2.87 6.10 3.40
CA ALA A 57 -3.77 5.31 2.56
C ALA A 57 -5.22 5.49 3.03
N LEU A 58 -6.19 5.25 2.14
CA LEU A 58 -7.61 5.32 2.51
C LEU A 58 -7.96 4.29 3.59
N GLU A 59 -7.43 3.08 3.48
CA GLU A 59 -7.68 2.02 4.46
C GLU A 59 -7.14 2.38 5.83
N ALA A 60 -5.91 2.89 5.90
CA ALA A 60 -5.30 3.36 7.14
C ALA A 60 -6.17 4.47 7.78
N PHE A 61 -6.60 5.44 6.98
CA PHE A 61 -7.51 6.50 7.40
C PHE A 61 -8.82 5.94 7.98
N MET A 62 -9.47 5.01 7.28
CA MET A 62 -10.72 4.38 7.72
C MET A 62 -10.52 3.62 9.04
N TYR A 63 -9.51 2.75 9.12
CA TYR A 63 -9.28 1.92 10.31
C TYR A 63 -8.92 2.74 11.54
N VAL A 64 -8.07 3.75 11.39
CA VAL A 64 -7.66 4.65 12.49
C VAL A 64 -8.86 5.49 12.94
N THR A 65 -9.65 6.01 11.99
CA THR A 65 -10.86 6.78 12.30
C THR A 65 -11.91 5.93 13.01
N GLY A 66 -12.14 4.68 12.58
CA GLY A 66 -13.08 3.79 13.26
C GLY A 66 -12.63 3.37 14.65
N ALA A 67 -11.34 3.06 14.83
CA ALA A 67 -10.78 2.77 16.14
C ALA A 67 -10.93 3.97 17.09
N LEU A 68 -10.63 5.19 16.60
CA LEU A 68 -10.85 6.43 17.34
C LEU A 68 -12.32 6.62 17.69
N ALA A 69 -13.22 6.48 16.72
CA ALA A 69 -14.66 6.66 16.89
C ALA A 69 -15.20 5.69 17.96
N ALA A 70 -14.85 4.41 17.90
CA ALA A 70 -15.25 3.43 18.90
C ALA A 70 -14.77 3.80 20.31
N MET A 71 -13.51 4.21 20.49
CA MET A 71 -12.99 4.67 21.78
C MET A 71 -13.68 5.95 22.28
N VAL A 72 -13.95 6.91 21.39
CA VAL A 72 -14.63 8.17 21.73
C VAL A 72 -16.09 7.93 22.11
N LEU A 73 -16.80 7.09 21.37
CA LEU A 73 -18.19 6.72 21.64
C LEU A 73 -18.33 5.94 22.95
N LEU A 74 -17.39 5.05 23.26
CA LEU A 74 -17.33 4.39 24.56
C LEU A 74 -17.17 5.42 25.68
N GLN A 75 -16.17 6.32 25.57
CA GLN A 75 -15.94 7.36 26.56
C GLN A 75 -17.18 8.24 26.75
N ALA A 76 -17.79 8.70 25.65
CA ALA A 76 -19.00 9.50 25.68
C ALA A 76 -20.17 8.76 26.36
N SER A 77 -20.34 7.47 26.07
CA SER A 77 -21.43 6.66 26.66
C SER A 77 -21.27 6.48 28.17
N LEU A 78 -20.04 6.47 28.67
CA LEU A 78 -19.75 6.35 30.10
C LEU A 78 -19.83 7.70 30.84
N MET A 79 -19.91 8.83 30.14
CA MET A 79 -20.02 10.16 30.76
C MET A 79 -21.45 10.44 31.28
N PRO A 80 -21.58 11.10 32.45
CA PRO A 80 -22.87 11.47 33.00
C PRO A 80 -23.56 12.58 32.20
N SER A 81 -22.81 13.53 31.63
CA SER A 81 -23.33 14.64 30.81
C SER A 81 -22.28 15.12 29.79
N GLY A 82 -22.67 15.99 28.85
CA GLY A 82 -21.74 16.61 27.90
C GLY A 82 -21.25 15.70 26.76
N ARG A 83 -21.92 14.57 26.52
CA ARG A 83 -21.53 13.55 25.53
C ARG A 83 -21.32 14.12 24.12
N VAL A 84 -22.29 14.91 23.64
CA VAL A 84 -22.24 15.53 22.31
C VAL A 84 -21.07 16.51 22.22
N ARG A 85 -20.87 17.36 23.23
CA ARG A 85 -19.75 18.32 23.27
C ARG A 85 -18.40 17.60 23.28
N TRP A 86 -18.29 16.47 23.97
CA TRP A 86 -17.09 15.63 23.95
C TRP A 86 -16.83 15.07 22.55
N ILE A 87 -17.82 14.44 21.93
CA ILE A 87 -17.71 13.88 20.57
C ILE A 87 -17.32 14.97 19.57
N ALA A 88 -18.01 16.11 19.58
CA ALA A 88 -17.72 17.25 18.71
C ALA A 88 -16.28 17.76 18.90
N ARG A 89 -15.81 17.86 20.14
CA ARG A 89 -14.42 18.25 20.42
C ARG A 89 -13.42 17.24 19.85
N GLN A 90 -13.67 15.94 19.98
CA GLN A 90 -12.78 14.92 19.41
C GLN A 90 -12.78 14.95 17.88
N ALA A 91 -13.95 15.19 17.26
CA ALA A 91 -14.07 15.36 15.81
C ALA A 91 -13.26 16.58 15.33
N VAL A 92 -13.34 17.71 16.03
CA VAL A 92 -12.53 18.91 15.73
C VAL A 92 -11.03 18.61 15.85
N TYR A 93 -10.59 17.88 16.88
CA TYR A 93 -9.18 17.49 17.00
C TYR A 93 -8.72 16.56 15.89
N ALA A 94 -9.55 15.59 15.49
CA ALA A 94 -9.26 14.73 14.34
C ALA A 94 -9.11 15.55 13.05
N LEU A 95 -10.05 16.48 12.81
CA LEU A 95 -10.01 17.37 11.65
C LEU A 95 -8.74 18.23 11.62
N ILE A 96 -8.37 18.84 12.76
CA ILE A 96 -7.14 19.62 12.87
C ILE A 96 -5.91 18.74 12.59
N ALA A 97 -5.87 17.52 13.14
CA ALA A 97 -4.75 16.60 12.91
C ALA A 97 -4.62 16.22 11.43
N TRP A 98 -5.74 15.95 10.74
CA TRP A 98 -5.76 15.66 9.31
C TRP A 98 -5.31 16.85 8.48
N ILE A 99 -5.87 18.04 8.71
CA ILE A 99 -5.52 19.25 7.97
C ILE A 99 -4.04 19.59 8.18
N ALA A 100 -3.56 19.59 9.43
CA ALA A 100 -2.16 19.90 9.74
C ALA A 100 -1.21 18.92 9.04
N THR A 101 -1.52 17.63 9.04
CA THR A 101 -0.67 16.62 8.40
C THR A 101 -0.69 16.74 6.87
N GLN A 102 -1.86 17.00 6.28
CA GLN A 102 -1.98 17.25 4.84
C GLN A 102 -1.19 18.48 4.40
N VAL A 103 -1.24 19.57 5.18
CA VAL A 103 -0.44 20.77 4.91
C VAL A 103 1.06 20.48 5.02
N VAL A 104 1.49 19.79 6.08
CA VAL A 104 2.91 19.40 6.23
C VAL A 104 3.36 18.50 5.09
N PHE A 105 2.54 17.53 4.69
CA PHE A 105 2.82 16.65 3.57
C PHE A 105 2.92 17.43 2.25
N ALA A 106 1.96 18.30 1.95
CA ALA A 106 2.00 19.11 0.73
C ALA A 106 3.21 20.05 0.68
N LEU A 107 3.57 20.67 1.81
CA LEU A 107 4.76 21.52 1.91
C LEU A 107 6.05 20.70 1.76
N ALA A 108 6.12 19.53 2.38
CA ALA A 108 7.25 18.64 2.21
C ALA A 108 7.39 18.22 0.74
N THR A 109 6.32 17.74 0.10
CA THR A 109 6.36 17.38 -1.32
C THR A 109 6.78 18.56 -2.19
N LEU A 110 6.28 19.77 -1.93
CA LEU A 110 6.71 20.96 -2.67
C LEU A 110 8.19 21.27 -2.50
N ILE A 111 8.73 21.17 -1.28
CA ILE A 111 10.13 21.44 -0.98
C ILE A 111 11.05 20.40 -1.64
N TRP A 112 10.67 19.12 -1.59
CA TRP A 112 11.53 18.01 -1.98
C TRP A 112 11.35 17.55 -3.43
N ALA A 113 10.12 17.64 -3.98
CA ALA A 113 9.78 17.23 -5.34
C ALA A 113 9.59 18.43 -6.30
N GLY A 114 9.58 19.67 -5.79
CA GLY A 114 9.38 20.87 -6.61
C GLY A 114 7.95 21.11 -7.10
N SER A 115 7.02 20.23 -6.72
CA SER A 115 5.61 20.28 -7.12
C SER A 115 4.69 19.86 -5.97
N LEU A 116 3.41 20.24 -6.04
CA LEU A 116 2.42 19.78 -5.08
C LEU A 116 2.05 18.30 -5.34
N PRO A 117 1.58 17.56 -4.32
CA PRO A 117 1.04 16.22 -4.54
C PRO A 117 -0.09 16.23 -5.57
N ASP A 118 -0.07 15.28 -6.50
CA ASP A 118 -1.15 15.11 -7.47
C ASP A 118 -2.34 14.37 -6.83
N TRP A 119 -3.16 15.13 -6.11
CA TRP A 119 -4.42 14.62 -5.56
C TRP A 119 -5.44 14.26 -6.65
N GLY A 120 -5.28 14.80 -7.87
CA GLY A 120 -6.17 14.51 -9.00
C GLY A 120 -6.13 13.03 -9.35
N LEU A 121 -4.92 12.48 -9.54
CA LEU A 121 -4.71 11.06 -9.79
C LEU A 121 -5.35 10.18 -8.70
N TYR A 122 -5.14 10.54 -7.43
CA TYR A 122 -5.72 9.80 -6.31
C TYR A 122 -7.25 9.83 -6.28
N ILE A 123 -7.86 10.99 -6.57
CA ILE A 123 -9.32 11.13 -6.62
C ILE A 123 -9.92 10.38 -7.81
N THR A 124 -9.26 10.43 -8.98
CA THR A 124 -9.70 9.66 -10.16
C THR A 124 -9.62 8.16 -9.87
N TYR A 125 -8.50 7.71 -9.30
CA TYR A 125 -8.35 6.33 -8.84
C TYR A 125 -9.46 5.94 -7.85
N LEU A 126 -9.72 6.77 -6.84
CA LEU A 126 -10.73 6.49 -5.84
C LEU A 126 -12.15 6.44 -6.43
N ARG A 127 -12.47 7.34 -7.36
CA ARG A 127 -13.76 7.35 -8.05
C ARG A 127 -13.96 6.06 -8.82
N ASP A 128 -12.97 5.63 -9.59
CA ASP A 128 -13.10 4.47 -10.45
C ASP A 128 -13.01 3.15 -9.67
N PHE A 129 -12.30 3.16 -8.53
CA PHE A 129 -12.29 2.05 -7.57
C PHE A 129 -13.62 1.90 -6.81
N LEU A 130 -14.25 3.00 -6.37
CA LEU A 130 -15.48 2.95 -5.56
C LEU A 130 -16.77 2.88 -6.40
N ALA A 131 -16.78 3.49 -7.58
CA ALA A 131 -17.98 3.69 -8.38
C ALA A 131 -17.80 3.29 -9.86
N GLY A 132 -16.63 2.83 -10.28
CA GLY A 132 -16.33 2.40 -11.64
C GLY A 132 -16.01 0.90 -11.74
N ASP A 133 -15.59 0.48 -12.94
CA ASP A 133 -15.42 -0.93 -13.33
C ASP A 133 -14.26 -1.64 -12.60
N VAL A 134 -13.38 -0.90 -11.92
CA VAL A 134 -12.27 -1.47 -11.13
C VAL A 134 -12.79 -2.08 -9.81
N GLY A 135 -13.92 -1.59 -9.31
CA GLY A 135 -14.56 -2.08 -8.08
C GLY A 135 -15.07 -3.53 -8.16
N ASP A 136 -15.27 -4.06 -9.38
CA ASP A 136 -15.76 -5.43 -9.62
C ASP A 136 -14.70 -6.53 -9.39
N LEU A 137 -13.50 -6.18 -8.90
CA LEU A 137 -12.52 -7.13 -8.35
C LEU A 137 -12.96 -7.68 -6.98
N THR A 138 -14.23 -8.04 -6.84
CA THR A 138 -14.77 -8.79 -5.71
C THR A 138 -14.47 -10.27 -5.92
N TYR A 139 -13.86 -10.89 -4.92
CA TYR A 139 -13.65 -12.34 -4.94
C TYR A 139 -14.77 -13.00 -4.15
N ASP A 140 -15.36 -14.05 -4.70
CA ASP A 140 -16.41 -14.81 -4.03
C ASP A 140 -15.95 -15.27 -2.64
N VAL A 141 -16.72 -14.92 -1.60
CA VAL A 141 -16.53 -15.49 -0.27
C VAL A 141 -16.88 -16.97 -0.36
N PRO A 142 -15.93 -17.89 -0.12
CA PRO A 142 -16.27 -19.30 -0.16
C PRO A 142 -17.33 -19.61 0.92
N PRO A 143 -18.24 -20.57 0.68
CA PRO A 143 -19.33 -20.90 1.61
C PRO A 143 -18.88 -21.19 3.04
N TRP A 144 -17.61 -21.59 3.19
CA TRP A 144 -16.95 -21.67 4.48
C TRP A 144 -15.56 -21.02 4.41
N SER A 145 -15.30 -20.11 5.34
CA SER A 145 -13.99 -19.52 5.60
C SER A 145 -13.81 -19.31 7.10
N PRO A 146 -12.59 -19.52 7.65
CA PRO A 146 -12.25 -19.09 9.01
C PRO A 146 -12.52 -17.59 9.26
N GLY A 147 -12.55 -16.78 8.20
CA GLY A 147 -12.95 -15.37 8.26
C GLY A 147 -14.35 -15.17 8.86
N LEU A 148 -15.33 -16.03 8.54
CA LEU A 148 -16.69 -15.92 9.09
C LEU A 148 -16.69 -16.04 10.62
N THR A 149 -15.86 -16.94 11.17
CA THR A 149 -15.69 -17.06 12.62
C THR A 149 -15.06 -15.80 13.24
N VAL A 150 -14.09 -15.19 12.54
CA VAL A 150 -13.49 -13.91 12.97
C VAL A 150 -14.55 -12.80 12.99
N GLY A 151 -15.31 -12.64 11.92
CA GLY A 151 -16.40 -11.65 11.82
C GLY A 151 -17.47 -11.84 12.89
N PHE A 152 -17.94 -13.07 13.10
CA PHE A 152 -18.89 -13.39 14.16
C PHE A 152 -18.34 -13.03 15.55
N THR A 153 -17.06 -13.31 15.81
CA THR A 153 -16.45 -13.00 17.11
C THR A 153 -16.33 -11.48 17.33
N TYR A 154 -16.10 -10.68 16.28
CA TYR A 154 -16.17 -9.23 16.38
C TYR A 154 -17.58 -8.72 16.69
N LEU A 155 -18.61 -9.29 16.06
CA LEU A 155 -20.00 -8.99 16.38
C LEU A 155 -20.31 -9.28 17.85
N VAL A 156 -19.90 -10.45 18.35
CA VAL A 156 -20.05 -10.83 19.77
C VAL A 156 -19.30 -9.85 20.67
N SER A 157 -18.08 -9.44 20.33
CA SER A 157 -17.31 -8.45 21.09
C SER A 157 -18.03 -7.10 21.16
N ALA A 158 -18.58 -6.62 20.04
CA ALA A 158 -19.32 -5.36 19.98
C ALA A 158 -20.61 -5.41 20.80
N LEU A 159 -21.40 -6.48 20.66
CA LEU A 159 -22.62 -6.68 21.46
C LEU A 159 -22.28 -6.78 22.95
N GLY A 160 -21.21 -7.49 23.31
CA GLY A 160 -20.71 -7.58 24.68
C GLY A 160 -20.37 -6.21 25.25
N LEU A 161 -19.69 -5.35 24.49
CA LEU A 161 -19.41 -3.97 24.90
C LEU A 161 -20.69 -3.16 25.09
N ILE A 162 -21.61 -3.19 24.13
CA ILE A 162 -22.88 -2.45 24.17
C ILE A 162 -23.69 -2.86 25.40
N VAL A 163 -23.89 -4.16 25.61
CA VAL A 163 -24.63 -4.69 26.76
C VAL A 163 -23.96 -4.28 28.06
N THR A 164 -22.63 -4.33 28.14
CA THR A 164 -21.90 -3.96 29.36
C THR A 164 -21.99 -2.45 29.64
N VAL A 165 -21.91 -1.60 28.63
CA VAL A 165 -22.11 -0.15 28.76
C VAL A 165 -23.51 0.16 29.30
N ILE A 166 -24.54 -0.53 28.81
CA ILE A 166 -25.94 -0.31 29.22
C ILE A 166 -26.20 -0.87 30.63
N ARG A 167 -25.73 -2.09 30.92
CA ARG A 167 -26.11 -2.85 32.12
C ARG A 167 -25.14 -2.69 33.29
N ARG A 168 -23.86 -2.43 33.02
CA ARG A 168 -22.79 -2.34 34.02
C ARG A 168 -21.80 -1.18 33.73
N PRO A 169 -22.28 0.06 33.57
CA PRO A 169 -21.41 1.19 33.23
C PRO A 169 -20.34 1.45 34.30
N ASP A 170 -20.65 1.29 35.59
CA ASP A 170 -19.69 1.49 36.69
C ASP A 170 -18.55 0.47 36.69
N TRP A 171 -18.85 -0.75 36.28
CA TRP A 171 -17.85 -1.81 36.13
C TRP A 171 -16.83 -1.48 35.02
N LEU A 172 -17.27 -0.86 33.92
CA LEU A 172 -16.37 -0.35 32.87
C LEU A 172 -15.62 0.91 33.31
N ARG A 173 -16.27 1.84 34.03
CA ARG A 173 -15.63 3.06 34.55
C ARG A 173 -14.47 2.75 35.48
N SER A 174 -14.57 1.69 36.28
CA SER A 174 -13.48 1.23 37.15
C SER A 174 -12.34 0.52 36.40
N ARG A 175 -12.52 0.19 35.11
CA ARG A 175 -11.55 -0.51 34.26
C ARG A 175 -11.28 0.24 32.95
N PRO A 176 -10.88 1.53 33.01
CA PRO A 176 -10.84 2.40 31.83
C PRO A 176 -9.86 1.91 30.76
N VAL A 177 -8.76 1.29 31.18
CA VAL A 177 -7.73 0.73 30.27
C VAL A 177 -8.29 -0.39 29.41
N ALA A 178 -8.90 -1.40 30.05
CA ALA A 178 -9.46 -2.56 29.33
C ALA A 178 -10.64 -2.15 28.46
N ALA A 179 -11.52 -1.28 28.97
CA ALA A 179 -12.67 -0.79 28.23
C ALA A 179 -12.24 -0.06 26.94
N LEU A 180 -11.26 0.85 27.04
CA LEU A 180 -10.73 1.57 25.88
C LEU A 180 -10.05 0.66 24.86
N ALA A 181 -9.20 -0.26 25.34
CA ALA A 181 -8.53 -1.22 24.48
C ALA A 181 -9.53 -2.07 23.72
N LEU A 182 -10.56 -2.61 24.40
CA LEU A 182 -11.62 -3.40 23.77
C LEU A 182 -12.38 -2.62 22.71
N ALA A 183 -12.80 -1.38 23.00
CA ALA A 183 -13.53 -0.57 22.03
C ALA A 183 -12.67 -0.26 20.81
N GLY A 184 -11.41 0.15 21.01
CA GLY A 184 -10.49 0.43 19.93
C GLY A 184 -10.21 -0.78 19.05
N LEU A 185 -9.89 -1.93 19.65
CA LEU A 185 -9.58 -3.17 18.93
C LEU A 185 -10.82 -3.77 18.24
N THR A 186 -12.00 -3.69 18.86
CA THR A 186 -13.25 -4.16 18.25
C THR A 186 -13.64 -3.27 17.06
N GLY A 187 -13.58 -1.94 17.23
CA GLY A 187 -13.89 -1.00 16.15
C GLY A 187 -12.91 -1.11 14.97
N TYR A 188 -11.62 -1.21 15.28
CA TYR A 188 -10.58 -1.50 14.29
C TYR A 188 -10.85 -2.82 13.56
N GLY A 189 -11.09 -3.90 14.31
CA GLY A 189 -11.32 -5.21 13.75
C GLY A 189 -12.55 -5.30 12.83
N ILE A 190 -13.65 -4.63 13.19
CA ILE A 190 -14.86 -4.55 12.35
C ILE A 190 -14.58 -3.86 11.02
N LEU A 191 -13.89 -2.71 11.02
CA LEU A 191 -13.57 -2.03 9.77
C LEU A 191 -12.53 -2.78 8.94
N LEU A 192 -11.54 -3.42 9.58
CA LEU A 192 -10.60 -4.25 8.85
C LEU A 192 -11.30 -5.49 8.26
N TYR A 193 -12.35 -5.99 8.93
CA TYR A 193 -13.14 -7.11 8.43
C TYR A 193 -13.90 -6.76 7.13
N SER A 194 -14.35 -5.52 6.92
CA SER A 194 -14.98 -5.14 5.65
C SER A 194 -14.02 -5.24 4.46
N TYR A 195 -12.71 -5.09 4.70
CA TYR A 195 -11.69 -5.33 3.69
C TYR A 195 -11.54 -6.82 3.36
N PHE A 196 -11.64 -7.69 4.37
CA PHE A 196 -11.70 -9.14 4.15
C PHE A 196 -12.96 -9.53 3.38
N ASP A 197 -14.12 -8.97 3.71
CA ASP A 197 -15.38 -9.25 3.03
C ASP A 197 -15.31 -8.90 1.54
N ASN A 198 -14.72 -7.76 1.20
CA ASN A 198 -14.58 -7.32 -0.19
C ASN A 198 -13.56 -8.14 -1.00
N ARG A 199 -12.48 -8.63 -0.35
CA ARG A 199 -11.38 -9.31 -1.04
C ARG A 199 -11.41 -10.83 -0.90
N SER A 200 -12.05 -11.40 0.12
CA SER A 200 -12.08 -12.85 0.40
C SER A 200 -10.73 -13.59 0.42
N LEU A 201 -9.61 -12.85 0.48
CA LEU A 201 -8.28 -13.43 0.33
C LEU A 201 -7.79 -14.04 1.64
N ALA A 202 -7.35 -15.30 1.55
CA ALA A 202 -6.76 -16.06 2.65
C ALA A 202 -5.70 -15.29 3.45
N HIS A 203 -4.86 -14.52 2.73
CA HIS A 203 -3.74 -13.79 3.30
C HIS A 203 -4.18 -12.59 4.16
N VAL A 204 -5.45 -12.19 4.14
CA VAL A 204 -5.99 -11.09 4.96
C VAL A 204 -6.36 -11.58 6.37
N ILE A 205 -6.69 -12.87 6.51
CA ILE A 205 -7.08 -13.51 7.78
C ILE A 205 -6.09 -13.22 8.93
N PRO A 206 -4.76 -13.30 8.75
CA PRO A 206 -3.80 -12.93 9.79
C PRO A 206 -3.97 -11.49 10.30
N TYR A 207 -4.22 -10.52 9.40
CA TYR A 207 -4.35 -9.10 9.79
C TYR A 207 -5.63 -8.86 10.61
N ILE A 208 -6.76 -9.42 10.20
CA ILE A 208 -8.02 -9.34 10.97
C ILE A 208 -7.99 -10.17 12.25
N SER A 209 -7.11 -11.17 12.36
CA SER A 209 -7.02 -12.01 13.57
C SER A 209 -6.26 -11.34 14.70
N LEU A 210 -5.30 -10.47 14.43
CA LEU A 210 -4.52 -9.78 15.47
C LEU A 210 -5.39 -8.94 16.43
N PRO A 211 -6.22 -7.98 15.96
CA PRO A 211 -7.10 -7.23 16.86
C PRO A 211 -8.11 -8.13 17.58
N LEU A 212 -8.49 -9.26 16.96
CA LEU A 212 -9.42 -10.21 17.55
C LEU A 212 -8.79 -10.92 18.74
N VAL A 213 -7.60 -11.50 18.57
CA VAL A 213 -6.88 -12.22 19.62
C VAL A 213 -6.66 -11.30 20.83
N LEU A 214 -6.27 -10.05 20.59
CA LEU A 214 -6.12 -9.06 21.67
C LEU A 214 -7.45 -8.75 22.36
N SER A 215 -8.53 -8.57 21.61
CA SER A 215 -9.88 -8.32 22.17
C SER A 215 -10.36 -9.49 23.02
N VAL A 216 -10.21 -10.71 22.50
CA VAL A 216 -10.59 -11.96 23.18
C VAL A 216 -9.77 -12.16 24.46
N ALA A 217 -8.47 -11.87 24.43
CA ALA A 217 -7.61 -11.92 25.62
C ALA A 217 -8.07 -10.94 26.71
N ILE A 218 -8.43 -9.71 26.33
CA ILE A 218 -8.91 -8.70 27.30
C ILE A 218 -10.28 -9.11 27.85
N TRP A 219 -11.21 -9.60 27.01
CA TRP A 219 -12.49 -10.13 27.47
C TRP A 219 -12.31 -11.29 28.44
N LEU A 220 -11.43 -12.24 28.12
CA LEU A 220 -11.14 -13.37 29.01
C LEU A 220 -10.56 -12.89 30.34
N TRP A 221 -9.62 -11.95 30.31
CA TRP A 221 -9.05 -11.36 31.52
C TRP A 221 -10.15 -10.71 32.40
N LEU A 222 -11.07 -9.96 31.80
CA LEU A 222 -12.19 -9.36 32.52
C LEU A 222 -13.11 -10.41 33.14
N VAL A 223 -13.40 -11.49 32.42
CA VAL A 223 -14.27 -12.59 32.89
C VAL A 223 -13.61 -13.39 34.02
N ILE A 224 -12.29 -13.65 33.95
CA ILE A 224 -11.56 -14.42 34.97
C ILE A 224 -11.34 -13.62 36.24
N THR A 225 -11.12 -12.30 36.11
CA THR A 225 -10.81 -11.44 37.26
C THR A 225 -12.04 -10.87 37.96
N ASP A 226 -13.23 -11.05 37.41
CA ASP A 226 -14.47 -10.61 38.04
C ASP A 226 -15.05 -11.70 38.97
N PRO A 227 -15.06 -11.48 40.30
CA PRO A 227 -15.57 -12.46 41.26
C PRO A 227 -17.09 -12.69 41.15
N GLU A 228 -17.84 -11.79 40.53
CA GLU A 228 -19.28 -11.94 40.33
C GLU A 228 -19.63 -12.92 39.21
N VAL A 229 -18.66 -13.29 38.37
CA VAL A 229 -18.90 -14.16 37.21
C VAL A 229 -18.94 -15.63 37.66
N PRO A 230 -20.01 -16.38 37.35
CA PRO A 230 -20.09 -17.79 37.72
C PRO A 230 -18.98 -18.63 37.06
N ARG A 231 -18.39 -19.57 37.82
CA ARG A 231 -17.33 -20.48 37.32
C ARG A 231 -17.68 -21.21 36.00
N ARG A 232 -18.96 -21.51 35.77
CA ARG A 232 -19.42 -22.14 34.52
C ARG A 232 -19.22 -21.21 33.32
N VAL A 233 -19.51 -19.91 33.47
CA VAL A 233 -19.29 -18.89 32.45
C VAL A 233 -17.80 -18.71 32.20
N THR A 234 -16.98 -18.66 33.26
CA THR A 234 -15.52 -18.58 33.12
C THR A 234 -14.95 -19.76 32.33
N ARG A 235 -15.40 -21.00 32.60
CA ARG A 235 -14.99 -22.19 31.86
C ARG A 235 -15.43 -22.15 30.39
N ALA A 236 -16.66 -21.71 30.12
CA ALA A 236 -17.17 -21.56 28.76
C ALA A 236 -16.39 -20.50 27.97
N ALA A 237 -16.09 -19.36 28.59
CA ALA A 237 -15.27 -18.30 28.00
C ALA A 237 -13.86 -18.80 27.68
N LEU A 238 -13.23 -19.53 28.61
CA LEU A 238 -11.91 -20.11 28.40
C LEU A 238 -11.91 -21.14 27.26
N ALA A 239 -12.92 -22.01 27.19
CA ALA A 239 -13.07 -22.97 26.09
C ALA A 239 -13.26 -22.25 24.73
N ALA A 240 -14.09 -21.20 24.68
CA ALA A 240 -14.29 -20.40 23.48
C ALA A 240 -13.00 -19.70 23.04
N VAL A 241 -12.26 -19.09 23.97
CA VAL A 241 -10.96 -18.43 23.67
C VAL A 241 -9.95 -19.44 23.16
N LEU A 242 -9.83 -20.61 23.77
CA LEU A 242 -8.93 -21.66 23.31
C LEU A 242 -9.32 -22.15 21.91
N GLY A 243 -10.61 -22.31 21.63
CA GLY A 243 -11.12 -22.68 20.31
C GLY A 243 -10.79 -21.64 19.23
N VAL A 244 -11.06 -20.36 19.50
CA VAL A 244 -10.73 -19.26 18.58
C VAL A 244 -9.22 -19.15 18.39
N THR A 245 -8.44 -19.25 19.46
CA THR A 245 -6.97 -19.19 19.40
C THR A 245 -6.41 -20.36 18.59
N ALA A 246 -6.89 -21.58 18.80
CA ALA A 246 -6.47 -22.75 18.03
C ALA A 246 -6.82 -22.60 16.55
N LEU A 247 -8.01 -22.10 16.22
CA LEU A 247 -8.43 -21.84 14.85
C LEU A 247 -7.57 -20.76 14.19
N SER A 248 -7.39 -19.60 14.84
CA SER A 248 -6.52 -18.52 14.35
C SER A 248 -5.06 -18.97 14.23
N PHE A 249 -4.57 -19.80 15.13
CA PHE A 249 -3.22 -20.34 15.05
C PHE A 249 -3.09 -21.30 13.87
N ALA A 250 -4.03 -22.23 13.69
CA ALA A 250 -4.02 -23.19 12.58
C ALA A 250 -4.07 -22.51 11.21
N THR A 251 -4.79 -21.38 11.08
CA THR A 251 -4.87 -20.65 9.80
C THR A 251 -3.62 -19.84 9.49
N VAL A 252 -2.90 -19.35 10.51
CA VAL A 252 -1.73 -18.48 10.34
C VAL A 252 -0.41 -19.25 10.38
N MET A 253 -0.36 -20.42 11.03
CA MET A 253 0.88 -21.17 11.28
C MET A 253 1.73 -21.46 10.03
N PRO A 254 1.15 -21.88 8.88
CA PRO A 254 1.95 -22.14 7.67
C PRO A 254 2.75 -20.91 7.22
N ALA A 255 2.12 -19.73 7.19
CA ALA A 255 2.78 -18.49 6.83
C ALA A 255 3.67 -17.93 7.96
N ALA A 256 3.34 -18.22 9.22
CA ALA A 256 4.11 -17.77 10.37
C ALA A 256 5.48 -18.44 10.45
N ALA A 257 5.60 -19.72 10.09
CA ALA A 257 6.87 -20.46 10.17
C ALA A 257 7.95 -19.85 9.26
N GLU A 258 7.58 -19.43 8.06
CA GLU A 258 8.50 -18.80 7.11
C GLU A 258 8.85 -17.36 7.53
N ARG A 259 7.82 -16.60 7.95
CA ARG A 259 7.97 -15.19 8.34
C ARG A 259 8.57 -15.00 9.72
N ALA A 260 8.56 -16.02 10.58
CA ALA A 260 9.14 -15.96 11.92
C ALA A 260 10.60 -15.51 11.83
N LYS A 261 11.36 -16.05 10.86
CA LYS A 261 12.78 -15.77 10.63
C LYS A 261 13.09 -14.29 10.34
N THR A 262 12.12 -13.53 9.83
CA THR A 262 12.26 -12.11 9.49
C THR A 262 11.49 -11.18 10.44
N SER A 263 10.88 -11.73 11.50
CA SER A 263 10.11 -10.96 12.46
C SER A 263 10.99 -10.24 13.47
N LEU A 264 10.47 -9.14 14.05
CA LEU A 264 11.09 -8.47 15.20
C LEU A 264 11.28 -9.41 16.40
N LEU A 265 10.44 -10.44 16.56
CA LEU A 265 10.60 -11.39 17.67
C LEU A 265 11.88 -12.20 17.58
N VAL A 266 12.38 -12.48 16.36
CA VAL A 266 13.68 -13.16 16.19
C VAL A 266 14.82 -12.33 16.77
N SER A 267 14.72 -11.00 16.74
CA SER A 267 15.73 -10.13 17.36
C SER A 267 15.88 -10.32 18.87
N ALA A 268 14.90 -10.93 19.54
CA ALA A 268 14.94 -11.27 20.97
C ALA A 268 15.58 -12.63 21.28
N PHE A 269 15.85 -13.48 20.28
CA PHE A 269 16.47 -14.79 20.46
C PHE A 269 17.98 -14.76 20.19
N PRO A 270 18.79 -15.54 20.94
CA PRO A 270 20.22 -15.71 20.63
C PRO A 270 20.41 -16.21 19.19
N GLY A 271 21.19 -15.47 18.38
CA GLY A 271 21.40 -15.77 16.96
C GLY A 271 20.41 -15.13 15.99
N GLY A 272 19.45 -14.33 16.47
CA GLY A 272 18.56 -13.55 15.62
C GLY A 272 19.18 -12.23 15.11
N ASN A 273 18.58 -11.65 14.08
CA ASN A 273 19.04 -10.37 13.51
C ASN A 273 18.90 -9.24 14.54
N PRO A 274 19.95 -8.45 14.79
CA PRO A 274 19.87 -7.35 15.74
C PRO A 274 18.88 -6.27 15.28
N LEU A 275 18.18 -5.63 16.23
CA LEU A 275 17.24 -4.53 15.95
C LEU A 275 17.84 -3.43 15.07
N ARG A 276 19.13 -3.13 15.26
CA ARG A 276 19.87 -2.18 14.43
C ARG A 276 19.82 -2.55 12.95
N GLU A 277 19.93 -3.82 12.61
CA GLU A 277 19.85 -4.29 11.23
C GLU A 277 18.42 -4.18 10.70
N SER A 278 17.40 -4.45 11.52
CA SER A 278 16.00 -4.19 11.15
C SER A 278 15.75 -2.71 10.83
N PHE A 279 16.28 -1.80 11.63
CA PHE A 279 16.21 -0.36 11.35
C PHE A 279 17.03 0.02 10.12
N HIS A 280 18.21 -0.57 9.93
CA HIS A 280 19.02 -0.35 8.73
C HIS A 280 18.26 -0.75 7.46
N ARG A 281 17.53 -1.87 7.48
CA ARG A 281 16.70 -2.33 6.36
C ARG A 281 15.50 -1.42 6.06
N LEU A 282 15.02 -0.63 7.03
CA LEU A 282 13.99 0.36 6.77
C LEU A 282 14.53 1.55 5.97
N TRP A 283 15.80 1.90 6.18
CA TRP A 283 16.47 2.99 5.47
C TRP A 283 17.13 2.55 4.16
N ASN A 284 17.65 1.32 4.16
CA ASN A 284 18.32 0.67 3.04
C ASN A 284 17.61 -0.66 2.77
N PRO A 285 16.44 -0.62 2.11
CA PRO A 285 15.68 -1.84 1.83
C PRO A 285 16.54 -2.81 1.00
N PRO A 286 16.43 -4.12 1.25
CA PRO A 286 17.06 -5.10 0.37
C PRO A 286 16.46 -5.00 -1.04
N GLU A 287 17.13 -5.62 -2.00
CA GLU A 287 16.54 -5.88 -3.32
C GLU A 287 15.20 -6.63 -3.13
N LEU A 288 14.12 -6.04 -3.63
CA LEU A 288 12.76 -6.61 -3.58
C LEU A 288 12.51 -7.48 -4.81
N VAL A 289 13.04 -7.05 -5.96
CA VAL A 289 12.94 -7.73 -7.25
C VAL A 289 14.34 -7.93 -7.80
N ALA A 290 14.67 -9.18 -8.13
CA ALA A 290 15.96 -9.53 -8.71
C ALA A 290 16.21 -8.72 -9.99
N GLY A 291 17.39 -8.11 -10.11
CA GLY A 291 17.73 -7.22 -11.22
C GLY A 291 17.79 -5.74 -10.83
N ALA A 292 17.23 -5.36 -9.67
CA ALA A 292 17.12 -3.96 -9.30
C ALA A 292 18.46 -3.34 -8.92
N ASP A 293 19.35 -4.11 -8.30
CA ASP A 293 20.72 -3.65 -8.01
C ASP A 293 21.52 -3.40 -9.28
N GLN A 294 21.41 -4.30 -10.25
CA GLN A 294 22.05 -4.18 -11.55
C GLN A 294 21.50 -2.98 -12.34
N GLY A 295 20.18 -2.79 -12.30
CA GLY A 295 19.54 -1.63 -12.94
C GLY A 295 19.98 -0.31 -12.33
N ALA A 296 20.07 -0.21 -11.01
CA ALA A 296 20.55 1.00 -10.33
C ALA A 296 22.01 1.31 -10.68
N GLN A 297 22.88 0.29 -10.70
CA GLN A 297 24.29 0.46 -11.13
C GLN A 297 24.40 0.93 -12.58
N LEU A 298 23.57 0.39 -13.49
CA LEU A 298 23.53 0.84 -14.88
C LEU A 298 23.08 2.30 -15.01
N LEU A 299 22.13 2.77 -14.19
CA LEU A 299 21.74 4.18 -14.15
C LEU A 299 22.88 5.08 -13.67
N GLU A 300 23.61 4.67 -12.63
CA GLU A 300 24.75 5.41 -12.11
C GLU A 300 25.90 5.49 -13.14
N GLU A 301 26.20 4.39 -13.83
CA GLU A 301 27.31 4.34 -14.79
C GLU A 301 27.02 5.09 -16.09
N TYR A 302 25.83 4.90 -16.67
CA TYR A 302 25.51 5.40 -18.02
C TYR A 302 24.70 6.69 -18.03
N MET A 303 24.08 7.06 -16.91
CA MET A 303 23.28 8.27 -16.76
C MET A 303 23.61 9.01 -15.45
N PRO A 304 24.89 9.25 -15.07
CA PRO A 304 25.29 9.69 -13.73
C PRO A 304 24.67 11.01 -13.25
N ASP A 305 24.47 11.97 -14.15
CA ASP A 305 24.07 13.35 -13.83
C ASP A 305 22.56 13.61 -13.99
N GLN A 306 21.73 12.58 -13.83
CA GLN A 306 20.29 12.66 -14.02
C GLN A 306 19.54 12.40 -12.71
N ASP A 307 18.76 13.39 -12.26
CA ASP A 307 17.83 13.25 -11.14
C ASP A 307 16.56 12.45 -11.53
N ALA A 308 16.29 12.36 -12.83
CA ALA A 308 15.24 11.54 -13.40
C ALA A 308 15.72 10.82 -14.66
N SER A 309 15.44 9.53 -14.79
CA SER A 309 15.86 8.70 -15.93
C SER A 309 14.67 7.98 -16.55
N PRO A 310 14.66 7.76 -17.88
CA PRO A 310 13.58 7.02 -18.52
C PRO A 310 13.80 5.52 -18.28
N VAL A 311 12.90 4.94 -17.49
CA VAL A 311 12.93 3.51 -17.13
C VAL A 311 11.63 2.86 -17.57
N LEU A 312 11.74 1.79 -18.37
CA LEU A 312 10.64 0.96 -18.85
C LEU A 312 11.02 -0.51 -18.66
N THR A 313 10.84 -1.01 -17.44
CA THR A 313 10.99 -2.44 -17.10
C THR A 313 9.67 -2.98 -16.59
N THR A 314 9.60 -4.26 -16.20
CA THR A 314 8.44 -4.78 -15.47
C THR A 314 8.10 -3.92 -14.23
N PRO A 315 6.81 -3.72 -13.87
CA PRO A 315 6.36 -2.67 -12.95
C PRO A 315 6.82 -2.73 -11.48
N ASP A 316 7.33 -3.87 -11.01
CA ASP A 316 7.91 -3.92 -9.65
C ASP A 316 9.43 -3.66 -9.72
N LEU A 317 10.05 -4.01 -10.86
CA LEU A 317 11.47 -3.81 -11.11
C LEU A 317 11.80 -2.33 -11.35
N ASP A 318 10.96 -1.58 -12.07
CA ASP A 318 11.21 -0.15 -12.36
C ASP A 318 11.22 0.68 -11.07
N ASN A 319 10.20 0.48 -10.23
CA ASN A 319 10.06 1.10 -8.92
C ASN A 319 11.23 0.74 -8.01
N ASN A 320 11.64 -0.53 -7.99
CA ASN A 320 12.76 -0.95 -7.16
C ASN A 320 14.08 -0.36 -7.64
N ILE A 321 14.35 -0.31 -8.95
CA ILE A 321 15.54 0.32 -9.54
C ILE A 321 15.59 1.81 -9.19
N LEU A 322 14.51 2.55 -9.48
CA LEU A 322 14.45 4.00 -9.29
C LEU A 322 14.56 4.38 -7.81
N SER A 323 13.88 3.66 -6.92
CA SER A 323 13.98 3.89 -5.47
C SER A 323 15.40 3.65 -4.96
N ARG A 324 16.12 2.65 -5.49
CA ARG A 324 17.52 2.37 -5.10
C ARG A 324 18.49 3.40 -5.65
N ALA A 325 18.29 3.84 -6.89
CA ALA A 325 19.09 4.88 -7.52
C ALA A 325 18.77 6.30 -6.98
N GLY A 326 17.69 6.45 -6.20
CA GLY A 326 17.25 7.75 -5.68
C GLY A 326 16.75 8.69 -6.79
N ARG A 327 16.12 8.14 -7.84
CA ARG A 327 15.71 8.89 -9.04
C ARG A 327 14.22 8.83 -9.29
N ALA A 328 13.70 9.82 -10.00
CA ALA A 328 12.35 9.78 -10.56
C ALA A 328 12.35 9.13 -11.96
N ASN A 329 11.19 8.66 -12.42
CA ASN A 329 11.02 8.27 -13.81
C ASN A 329 10.77 9.51 -14.67
N SER A 330 11.62 9.77 -15.66
CA SER A 330 11.44 10.93 -16.55
C SER A 330 10.25 10.77 -17.52
N LEU A 331 9.66 9.57 -17.61
CA LEU A 331 8.49 9.29 -18.43
C LEU A 331 7.15 9.62 -17.75
N ALA A 332 7.16 10.31 -16.61
CA ALA A 332 5.97 10.61 -15.81
C ALA A 332 5.20 9.38 -15.31
N ILE A 333 5.85 8.21 -15.29
CA ILE A 333 5.30 6.96 -14.75
C ILE A 333 5.78 6.80 -13.30
N THR A 334 4.86 6.93 -12.34
CA THR A 334 5.20 6.83 -10.90
C THR A 334 4.90 5.46 -10.30
N ASP A 335 3.81 4.83 -10.73
CA ASP A 335 3.47 3.43 -10.45
C ASP A 335 2.74 2.90 -11.69
N ALA A 336 3.44 2.10 -12.47
CA ALA A 336 2.94 1.61 -13.74
C ALA A 336 1.66 0.77 -13.59
N LYS A 337 1.51 -0.01 -12.50
CA LYS A 337 0.32 -0.83 -12.27
C LYS A 337 -0.87 0.05 -11.91
N GLU A 338 -0.72 0.93 -10.92
CA GLU A 338 -1.83 1.77 -10.45
C GLU A 338 -2.28 2.77 -11.53
N GLN A 339 -1.35 3.35 -12.27
CA GLN A 339 -1.67 4.23 -13.40
C GLN A 339 -2.30 3.49 -14.59
N SER A 340 -2.13 2.16 -14.70
CA SER A 340 -2.79 1.37 -15.76
C SER A 340 -4.20 0.93 -15.39
N TRP A 341 -4.61 1.03 -14.13
CA TRP A 341 -5.95 0.62 -13.70
C TRP A 341 -7.05 1.59 -14.11
N VAL A 342 -6.67 2.83 -14.42
CA VAL A 342 -7.61 3.91 -14.66
C VAL A 342 -7.16 4.67 -15.89
N GLU A 343 -8.06 4.85 -16.85
CA GLU A 343 -7.84 5.83 -17.91
C GLU A 343 -7.96 7.23 -17.31
N GLY A 344 -7.00 8.11 -17.58
CA GLY A 344 -6.98 9.37 -16.86
C GLY A 344 -5.99 10.40 -17.39
N PRO A 345 -5.93 11.56 -16.70
CA PRO A 345 -5.13 12.70 -17.12
C PRO A 345 -3.63 12.41 -17.14
N HIS A 346 -3.16 11.33 -16.52
CA HIS A 346 -1.75 10.89 -16.50
C HIS A 346 -1.28 10.28 -17.83
N ILE A 347 -2.18 9.85 -18.72
CA ILE A 347 -1.79 9.28 -20.03
C ILE A 347 -1.08 10.33 -20.89
N GLN A 348 -1.58 11.57 -20.91
CA GLN A 348 -1.02 12.61 -21.76
C GLN A 348 0.41 13.03 -21.33
N PRO A 349 0.70 13.28 -20.04
CA PRO A 349 2.07 13.48 -19.55
C PRO A 349 3.03 12.35 -19.94
N VAL A 350 2.59 11.09 -19.89
CA VAL A 350 3.44 9.95 -20.30
C VAL A 350 3.73 10.00 -21.80
N LYS A 351 2.73 10.29 -22.63
CA LYS A 351 2.91 10.46 -24.08
C LYS A 351 3.81 11.65 -24.40
N ASP A 352 3.61 12.79 -23.75
CA ASP A 352 4.41 14.00 -23.95
C ASP A 352 5.87 13.75 -23.54
N ALA A 353 6.11 13.09 -22.41
CA ALA A 353 7.44 12.73 -21.96
C ALA A 353 8.11 11.72 -22.91
N ALA A 354 7.37 10.70 -23.36
CA ALA A 354 7.86 9.75 -24.35
C ALA A 354 8.15 10.42 -25.69
N ALA A 355 7.37 11.43 -26.09
CA ALA A 355 7.56 12.24 -27.30
C ALA A 355 8.73 13.22 -27.18
N ALA A 356 9.04 13.70 -25.97
CA ALA A 356 10.16 14.59 -25.71
C ALA A 356 11.53 13.89 -25.80
N LEU A 357 11.56 12.54 -25.69
CA LEU A 357 12.78 11.78 -25.95
C LEU A 357 13.27 12.01 -27.38
N GLY A 358 14.59 12.17 -27.53
CA GLY A 358 15.30 12.39 -28.78
C GLY A 358 16.19 11.23 -29.20
N ALA A 359 16.68 11.30 -30.43
CA ALA A 359 17.70 10.36 -30.90
C ALA A 359 19.01 10.56 -30.13
N GLY A 360 19.61 9.47 -29.66
CA GLY A 360 20.81 9.46 -28.83
C GLY A 360 20.51 9.32 -27.34
N ASP A 361 19.27 9.55 -26.90
CA ASP A 361 18.87 9.37 -25.51
C ASP A 361 18.99 7.91 -25.08
N LEU A 362 19.28 7.72 -23.80
CA LEU A 362 19.40 6.41 -23.18
C LEU A 362 18.12 6.08 -22.42
N VAL A 363 17.67 4.83 -22.52
CA VAL A 363 16.52 4.29 -21.78
C VAL A 363 16.94 2.99 -21.10
N LEU A 364 16.57 2.83 -19.83
CA LEU A 364 16.76 1.57 -19.12
C LEU A 364 15.55 0.66 -19.36
N VAL A 365 15.79 -0.55 -19.83
CA VAL A 365 14.75 -1.54 -20.16
C VAL A 365 15.13 -2.92 -19.65
N ASP A 366 14.16 -3.80 -19.51
CA ASP A 366 14.40 -5.23 -19.24
C ASP A 366 14.05 -6.07 -20.48
N ARG A 367 14.21 -7.40 -20.37
CA ARG A 367 13.89 -8.31 -21.47
C ARG A 367 12.42 -8.23 -21.89
N ALA A 368 11.51 -8.08 -20.94
CA ALA A 368 10.08 -8.01 -21.21
C ALA A 368 9.72 -6.75 -22.01
N ALA A 369 10.29 -5.60 -21.63
CA ALA A 369 10.13 -4.35 -22.36
C ALA A 369 10.72 -4.41 -23.78
N LEU A 370 11.88 -5.06 -23.97
CA LEU A 370 12.45 -5.28 -25.31
C LEU A 370 11.55 -6.16 -26.19
N GLN A 371 10.94 -7.18 -25.62
CA GLN A 371 9.97 -8.03 -26.33
C GLN A 371 8.73 -7.23 -26.72
N ALA A 372 8.12 -6.52 -25.76
CA ALA A 372 6.97 -5.65 -26.00
C ALA A 372 7.27 -4.57 -27.06
N PHE A 373 8.46 -3.96 -27.01
CA PHE A 373 8.93 -3.00 -27.99
C PHE A 373 8.99 -3.61 -29.40
N ALA A 374 9.54 -4.82 -29.55
CA ALA A 374 9.64 -5.49 -30.84
C ALA A 374 8.26 -5.84 -31.41
N ASP A 375 7.32 -6.23 -30.57
CA ASP A 375 5.94 -6.53 -30.99
C ASP A 375 5.19 -5.27 -31.41
N LEU A 376 5.28 -4.18 -30.63
CA LEU A 376 4.68 -2.88 -30.96
C LEU A 376 5.31 -2.23 -32.20
N ARG A 377 6.59 -2.47 -32.47
CA ARG A 377 7.24 -1.99 -33.70
C ARG A 377 6.77 -2.77 -34.94
N ARG A 378 6.47 -4.07 -34.79
CA ARG A 378 5.94 -4.90 -35.89
C ARG A 378 4.47 -4.56 -36.19
N ASP A 379 3.70 -4.32 -35.15
CA ASP A 379 2.28 -3.99 -35.22
C ASP A 379 1.93 -2.94 -34.15
N PRO A 380 1.90 -1.65 -34.51
CA PRO A 380 1.58 -0.56 -33.57
C PRO A 380 0.20 -0.67 -32.93
N ASP A 381 -0.72 -1.42 -33.54
CA ASP A 381 -2.09 -1.65 -33.07
C ASP A 381 -2.26 -3.03 -32.41
N ALA A 382 -1.15 -3.71 -32.09
CA ALA A 382 -1.17 -4.98 -31.38
C ALA A 382 -1.96 -4.87 -30.06
N ASP A 383 -2.73 -5.92 -29.76
CA ASP A 383 -3.53 -6.00 -28.53
C ASP A 383 -2.64 -5.89 -27.28
N ARG A 384 -2.76 -4.74 -26.59
CA ARG A 384 -2.00 -4.43 -25.36
C ARG A 384 -2.36 -5.35 -24.20
N ALA A 385 -3.59 -5.88 -24.14
CA ALA A 385 -3.97 -6.83 -23.11
C ALA A 385 -3.23 -8.15 -23.27
N ARG A 386 -3.06 -8.61 -24.52
CA ARG A 386 -2.22 -9.78 -24.84
C ARG A 386 -0.76 -9.54 -24.44
N ILE A 387 -0.17 -8.41 -24.84
CA ILE A 387 1.23 -8.09 -24.52
C ILE A 387 1.44 -8.00 -23.00
N THR A 388 0.54 -7.34 -22.28
CA THR A 388 0.54 -7.27 -20.81
C THR A 388 0.57 -8.68 -20.19
N LYS A 389 -0.27 -9.59 -20.69
CA LYS A 389 -0.34 -10.97 -20.19
C LYS A 389 0.94 -11.77 -20.46
N GLU A 390 1.59 -11.56 -21.60
CA GLU A 390 2.78 -12.30 -22.02
C GLU A 390 4.06 -11.78 -21.37
N THR A 391 4.17 -10.46 -21.21
CA THR A 391 5.40 -9.78 -20.78
C THR A 391 5.37 -9.31 -19.33
N GLY A 392 4.17 -9.14 -18.75
CA GLY A 392 3.99 -8.54 -17.43
C GLY A 392 4.17 -7.02 -17.39
N MET A 393 4.40 -6.36 -18.53
CA MET A 393 4.41 -4.90 -18.66
C MET A 393 3.02 -4.32 -18.40
N ALA A 394 2.94 -3.14 -17.79
CA ALA A 394 1.66 -2.48 -17.56
C ALA A 394 1.22 -1.65 -18.79
N ASP A 395 -0.09 -1.43 -18.95
CA ASP A 395 -0.66 -0.75 -20.12
C ASP A 395 -0.06 0.66 -20.35
N ILE A 396 0.16 1.42 -19.29
CA ILE A 396 0.76 2.76 -19.37
C ILE A 396 2.20 2.74 -19.89
N GLN A 397 2.96 1.69 -19.56
CA GLN A 397 4.31 1.49 -20.09
C GLN A 397 4.28 1.07 -21.56
N LEU A 398 3.28 0.28 -21.96
CA LEU A 398 3.06 -0.08 -23.37
C LEU A 398 2.69 1.14 -24.21
N ILE A 399 1.94 2.10 -23.66
CA ILE A 399 1.69 3.39 -24.30
C ILE A 399 3.00 4.14 -24.56
N ALA A 400 3.86 4.30 -23.54
CA ALA A 400 5.16 4.93 -23.71
C ALA A 400 6.06 4.19 -24.72
N LEU A 401 6.12 2.86 -24.64
CA LEU A 401 6.89 2.04 -25.58
C LEU A 401 6.41 2.19 -27.02
N ARG A 402 5.09 2.27 -27.26
CA ARG A 402 4.53 2.51 -28.60
C ARG A 402 5.00 3.85 -29.17
N GLU A 403 4.94 4.93 -28.39
CA GLU A 403 5.40 6.26 -28.83
C GLU A 403 6.90 6.27 -29.16
N ILE A 404 7.70 5.49 -28.44
CA ILE A 404 9.14 5.33 -28.73
C ILE A 404 9.35 4.46 -29.98
N ALA A 405 8.65 3.32 -30.09
CA ALA A 405 8.79 2.35 -31.17
C ALA A 405 8.41 2.92 -32.54
N ASN A 406 7.45 3.85 -32.57
CA ASN A 406 7.03 4.56 -33.78
C ASN A 406 8.10 5.50 -34.36
N ARG A 407 9.13 5.87 -33.58
CA ARG A 407 10.09 6.93 -33.95
C ARG A 407 11.54 6.45 -33.98
N TYR A 408 11.85 5.42 -33.21
CA TYR A 408 13.22 5.01 -32.98
C TYR A 408 13.42 3.51 -33.13
N GLU A 409 14.63 3.14 -33.53
CA GLU A 409 15.22 1.85 -33.24
C GLU A 409 15.93 1.91 -31.88
N VAL A 410 16.11 0.75 -31.24
CA VAL A 410 16.87 0.63 -29.99
C VAL A 410 18.17 -0.12 -30.22
N LYS A 411 19.28 0.46 -29.77
CA LYS A 411 20.60 -0.18 -29.77
C LYS A 411 21.06 -0.41 -28.34
N VAL A 412 21.29 -1.66 -27.96
CA VAL A 412 21.85 -2.00 -26.64
C VAL A 412 23.26 -1.40 -26.52
N VAL A 413 23.47 -0.59 -25.47
CA VAL A 413 24.75 0.02 -25.12
C VAL A 413 25.42 -0.74 -23.98
N ALA A 414 24.61 -1.21 -23.02
CA ALA A 414 25.08 -1.93 -21.85
C ALA A 414 24.08 -2.98 -21.41
N ARG A 415 24.56 -3.98 -20.68
CA ARG A 415 23.75 -5.07 -20.13
C ARG A 415 24.34 -5.56 -18.82
N GLN A 416 23.47 -5.77 -17.83
CA GLN A 416 23.78 -6.54 -16.64
C GLN A 416 22.60 -7.47 -16.33
N GLY A 417 22.82 -8.78 -16.38
CA GLY A 417 21.74 -9.76 -16.23
C GLY A 417 20.67 -9.62 -17.30
N ASP A 418 19.44 -9.34 -16.88
CA ASP A 418 18.27 -9.12 -17.74
C ASP A 418 17.82 -7.65 -17.84
N VAL A 419 18.68 -6.73 -17.38
CA VAL A 419 18.49 -5.28 -17.51
C VAL A 419 19.49 -4.71 -18.53
N PHE A 420 19.03 -3.77 -19.33
CA PHE A 420 19.74 -3.21 -20.48
C PHE A 420 19.64 -1.68 -20.48
N VAL A 421 20.74 -1.01 -20.83
CA VAL A 421 20.69 0.38 -21.27
C VAL A 421 20.66 0.38 -22.79
N VAL A 422 19.59 0.93 -23.37
CA VAL A 422 19.46 1.08 -24.81
C VAL A 422 19.59 2.54 -25.21
N ARG A 423 20.17 2.79 -26.38
CA ARG A 423 20.21 4.09 -27.02
C ARG A 423 19.16 4.14 -28.12
N LEU A 424 18.37 5.22 -28.13
CA LEU A 424 17.42 5.49 -29.20
C LEU A 424 18.17 5.94 -30.45
N THR A 425 17.93 5.30 -31.58
CA THR A 425 18.51 5.68 -32.88
C THR A 425 17.39 6.05 -33.85
N PRO A 426 17.57 7.06 -34.73
CA PRO A 426 16.53 7.44 -35.68
C PRO A 426 16.13 6.25 -36.54
N ASP A 427 14.85 6.14 -36.85
CA ASP A 427 14.39 5.15 -37.81
C ASP A 427 15.02 5.44 -39.19
N ARG A 428 15.60 4.43 -39.82
CA ARG A 428 16.36 4.61 -41.08
C ARG A 428 15.50 5.07 -42.25
N GLU A 429 14.17 4.98 -42.15
CA GLU A 429 13.25 5.28 -43.25
C GLU A 429 12.80 6.75 -43.35
N ILE A 430 13.09 7.62 -42.39
CA ILE A 430 12.81 9.07 -42.53
C ILE A 430 14.03 9.78 -43.18
N ARG A 431 14.42 9.32 -44.36
CA ARG A 431 15.12 10.18 -45.33
C ARG A 431 14.05 10.79 -46.22
N VAL A 432 13.51 11.94 -45.79
CA VAL A 432 12.87 12.86 -46.74
C VAL A 432 14.01 13.34 -47.64
N GLU A 433 14.09 12.77 -48.84
CA GLU A 433 14.83 13.35 -49.95
C GLU A 433 14.15 14.69 -50.33
N ASP A 434 14.36 15.73 -49.53
CA ASP A 434 14.27 17.10 -50.02
C ASP A 434 15.56 17.40 -50.79
N GLY A 435 15.71 16.68 -51.92
CA GLY A 435 16.70 16.94 -52.95
C GLY A 435 16.19 18.07 -53.86
N ALA A 436 16.22 19.30 -53.34
CA ALA A 436 16.23 20.47 -54.19
C ALA A 436 17.54 20.52 -54.99
N GLY A 437 17.43 20.53 -56.33
CA GLY A 437 18.46 21.12 -57.20
C GLY A 437 19.02 20.18 -58.27
N GLY A 438 18.73 20.49 -59.53
CA GLY A 438 19.51 19.95 -60.63
C GLY A 438 18.82 19.93 -61.98
N GLY A 439 18.28 21.07 -62.43
CA GLY A 439 17.91 21.22 -63.83
C GLY A 439 19.12 21.00 -64.73
N SER A 440 18.98 20.09 -65.70
CA SER A 440 19.86 19.98 -66.85
C SER A 440 18.99 19.52 -68.01
N GLY A 441 18.56 20.49 -68.81
CA GLY A 441 17.89 20.22 -70.07
C GLY A 441 18.79 19.46 -71.03
N ASN A 442 18.20 18.57 -71.81
CA ASN A 442 18.81 18.15 -73.06
C ASN A 442 17.76 18.22 -74.17
N LYS A 443 17.97 19.19 -75.06
CA LYS A 443 17.37 19.28 -76.40
C LYS A 443 18.30 18.60 -77.39
N ASN A 444 17.70 18.07 -78.46
CA ASN A 444 18.24 17.55 -79.72
C ASN A 444 18.16 16.01 -79.80
N SER A 445 17.70 15.39 -80.89
CA SER A 445 17.12 15.85 -82.16
C SER A 445 16.72 14.60 -82.97
N SER A 446 15.74 14.77 -83.86
CA SER A 446 15.53 14.07 -85.16
C SER A 446 15.26 12.56 -85.19
N GLY A 447 14.15 12.23 -85.86
CA GLY A 447 13.72 10.91 -86.32
C GLY A 447 12.27 10.96 -86.74
#